data_AF-A0A4Y2CN19-F1
#
_entry.id   AF-A0A4Y2CN19-F1
#
_cell.length_a   1.000
_cell.length_b   1.000
_cell.length_c   1.000
_cell.angle_alpha   90.00
_cell.angle_beta   90.00
_cell.angle_gamma   90.00
#
_symmetry.space_group_name_H-M   'P 1'
#
loop_
_entity.id
_entity.type
_entity.pdbx_description
1 polymer ?
#
loop_
_entity_poly.entity_id
_entity_poly.type
_entity_poly.pdbx_seq_one_letter_code
_entity_poly.pdbx_strand_id
1 'polypeptide(L)'
;MYAQVKEIAAKLDIKEEIPRVCRLQTARNNVPYSTEEEYYRRAVYVPYLDDFCNSLKKPFESHKETVASLQHILPEFCTKTDFYSLEADFNFYEEDLSQKEICAK
;
A
#
# COMPACT_ATOMS: atom_id res chain seq x y z
N MET A 1 8.86 12.83 10.47
CA MET A 1 8.38 11.59 11.14
C MET A 1 9.26 11.22 12.32
N TYR A 2 10.57 11.03 12.13
CA TYR A 2 11.49 10.68 13.23
C TYR A 2 11.50 11.68 14.40
N ALA A 3 11.61 12.99 14.12
CA ALA A 3 11.55 14.02 15.16
C ALA A 3 10.26 13.98 16.02
N GLN A 4 9.11 13.70 15.41
CA GLN A 4 7.84 13.60 16.12
C GLN A 4 7.80 12.36 17.02
N VAL A 5 8.32 11.22 16.56
CA VAL A 5 8.45 10.00 17.37
C VAL A 5 9.40 10.26 18.54
N LYS A 6 10.49 10.98 18.32
CA LYS A 6 11.46 11.35 19.35
C LYS A 6 10.86 12.26 20.42
N GLU A 7 10.03 13.22 20.03
CA GLU A 7 9.28 14.06 20.98
C GLU A 7 8.28 13.25 21.81
N ILE A 8 7.57 12.30 21.19
CA ILE A 8 6.63 11.42 21.90
C ILE A 8 7.38 10.48 22.85
N ALA A 9 8.49 9.89 22.41
CA ALA A 9 9.33 9.04 23.25
C ALA A 9 9.87 9.81 24.47
N ALA A 10 10.32 11.05 24.28
CA ALA A 10 10.74 11.92 25.37
C ALA A 10 9.61 12.24 26.36
N LYS A 11 8.39 12.50 25.86
CA LYS A 11 7.20 12.71 26.72
C LYS A 11 6.82 11.47 27.55
N LEU A 12 7.11 10.28 27.03
CA LEU A 12 6.81 9.00 27.67
C LEU A 12 7.99 8.43 28.47
N ASP A 13 9.10 9.18 28.58
CA ASP A 13 10.35 8.72 29.20
C ASP A 13 10.88 7.39 28.63
N ILE A 14 10.64 7.17 27.34
CA ILE A 14 11.13 5.99 26.62
C ILE A 14 12.48 6.34 26.02
N LYS A 15 13.52 5.63 26.47
CA LYS A 15 14.84 5.70 25.85
C LYS A 15 14.81 5.00 24.49
N GLU A 16 15.33 5.69 23.49
CA GLU A 16 15.55 5.11 22.17
C GLU A 16 16.72 4.12 22.24
N GLU A 17 16.46 2.85 21.97
CA GLU A 17 17.49 1.81 21.92
C GLU A 17 17.34 0.95 20.68
N ILE A 18 18.44 0.84 19.93
CA ILE A 18 18.52 -0.03 18.78
C ILE A 18 18.47 -1.48 19.26
N PRO A 19 17.59 -2.33 18.69
CA PRO A 19 17.57 -3.76 18.99
C PRO A 19 18.95 -4.40 18.81
N ARG A 20 19.25 -5.40 19.64
CA ARG A 20 20.54 -6.10 19.62
C ARG A 20 20.86 -6.63 18.22
N VAL A 21 22.01 -6.21 17.68
CA VAL A 21 22.60 -6.72 16.44
C VAL A 21 23.28 -8.05 16.76
N CYS A 22 22.72 -9.17 16.26
CA CYS A 22 23.25 -10.51 16.49
C CYS A 22 24.21 -10.91 15.37
N ARG A 23 25.27 -11.66 15.68
CA ARG A 23 26.27 -12.11 14.70
C ARG A 23 25.66 -12.95 13.55
N LEU A 24 24.54 -13.62 13.82
CA LEU A 24 23.68 -14.28 12.85
C LEU A 24 22.25 -13.82 13.07
N GLN A 25 21.70 -13.05 12.14
CA GLN A 25 20.25 -12.86 11.99
C GLN A 25 19.81 -13.60 10.73
N THR A 26 18.83 -14.47 10.84
CA THR A 26 18.31 -15.28 9.71
C THR A 26 17.20 -14.57 8.94
N ALA A 27 16.45 -13.68 9.59
CA ALA A 27 15.25 -13.05 9.00
C ALA A 27 15.45 -11.58 8.60
N ARG A 28 16.43 -10.86 9.18
CA ARG A 28 16.71 -9.46 8.87
C ARG A 28 18.21 -9.23 8.80
N ASN A 29 18.64 -8.37 7.88
CA ASN A 29 20.05 -8.00 7.76
C ASN A 29 20.46 -7.04 8.88
N ASN A 30 21.68 -7.24 9.40
CA ASN A 30 22.37 -6.25 10.24
C ASN A 30 22.78 -5.05 9.37
N VAL A 31 21.83 -4.15 9.10
CA VAL A 31 22.09 -2.94 8.31
C VAL A 31 23.08 -2.05 9.05
N PRO A 32 24.18 -1.60 8.40
CA PRO A 32 25.11 -0.67 9.02
C PRO A 32 24.42 0.68 9.26
N TYR A 33 24.74 1.32 10.37
CA TYR A 33 24.17 2.60 10.80
C TYR A 33 25.20 3.42 11.58
N SER A 34 25.06 4.74 11.50
CA SER A 34 25.87 5.71 12.25
C SER A 34 25.07 6.39 13.36
N THR A 35 23.74 6.40 13.24
CA THR A 35 22.79 6.97 14.19
C THR A 35 21.56 6.07 14.34
N GLU A 36 20.82 6.24 15.43
CA GLU A 36 19.55 5.54 15.69
C GLU A 36 18.52 5.84 14.60
N GLU A 37 18.43 7.11 14.18
CA GLU A 37 17.59 7.53 13.06
C GLU A 37 17.90 6.75 11.78
N GLU A 38 19.20 6.62 11.45
CA GLU A 38 19.63 5.91 10.26
C GLU A 38 19.26 4.42 10.34
N TYR A 39 19.42 3.81 11.51
CA TYR A 39 19.00 2.44 11.75
C TYR A 39 17.49 2.27 11.51
N TYR A 40 16.63 3.05 12.17
CA TYR A 40 15.17 2.89 12.03
C TYR A 40 14.69 3.22 10.62
N ARG A 41 15.30 4.21 9.96
CA ARG A 41 15.01 4.52 8.56
C ARG A 41 15.26 3.30 7.66
N ARG A 42 16.42 2.63 7.81
CA ARG A 42 16.80 1.50 6.95
C ARG A 42 16.10 0.19 7.33
N ALA A 43 15.96 -0.10 8.61
CA ALA A 43 15.45 -1.39 9.09
C ALA A 43 13.92 -1.47 9.15
N VAL A 44 13.25 -0.32 9.25
CA VAL A 44 11.79 -0.23 9.46
C VAL A 44 11.13 0.59 8.36
N TYR A 45 11.53 1.85 8.19
CA TYR A 45 10.78 2.78 7.33
C TYR A 45 10.87 2.44 5.84
N VAL A 46 12.07 2.15 5.32
CA VAL A 46 12.24 1.76 3.91
C VAL A 46 11.49 0.46 3.59
N PRO A 47 11.65 -0.65 4.34
CA PRO A 47 10.86 -1.86 4.11
C PRO A 47 9.36 -1.61 4.16
N TYR A 48 8.89 -0.80 5.12
CA TYR A 48 7.48 -0.41 5.19
C TYR A 48 7.01 0.34 3.94
N LEU A 49 7.81 1.29 3.43
CA LEU A 49 7.48 2.01 2.20
C LEU A 49 7.47 1.09 0.98
N ASP A 50 8.42 0.15 0.89
CA ASP A 50 8.45 -0.84 -0.19
C ASP A 50 7.20 -1.74 -0.13
N ASP A 51 6.86 -2.24 1.05
CA ASP A 51 5.65 -3.05 1.28
C ASP A 51 4.37 -2.26 0.96
N PHE A 52 4.31 -0.98 1.35
CA PHE A 52 3.19 -0.10 1.04
C PHE A 52 3.08 0.17 -0.47
N CYS A 53 4.19 0.42 -1.15
CA CYS A 53 4.20 0.57 -2.60
C CYS A 53 3.76 -0.74 -3.28
N ASN A 54 4.20 -1.89 -2.77
CA ASN A 54 3.81 -3.19 -3.30
C ASN A 54 2.34 -3.51 -3.03
N SER A 55 1.80 -3.13 -1.88
CA SER A 55 0.38 -3.31 -1.55
C SER A 55 -0.51 -2.43 -2.43
N LEU A 56 -0.02 -1.28 -2.88
CA LEU A 56 -0.69 -0.45 -3.87
C LEU A 56 -0.48 -0.97 -5.30
N LYS A 57 0.67 -1.53 -5.65
CA LYS A 57 0.88 -2.05 -7.01
C LYS A 57 0.10 -3.34 -7.24
N LYS A 58 0.15 -4.28 -6.30
CA LYS A 58 -0.38 -5.64 -6.49
C LYS A 58 -1.85 -5.69 -6.94
N PRO A 59 -2.77 -4.88 -6.37
CA PRO A 59 -4.14 -4.81 -6.88
C PRO A 59 -4.14 -4.22 -8.30
N PHE A 60 -3.60 -3.02 -8.46
CA PHE A 60 -3.74 -2.22 -9.67
C PHE A 60 -2.98 -2.75 -10.89
N GLU A 61 -1.94 -3.56 -10.70
CA GLU A 61 -1.20 -4.21 -11.79
C GLU A 61 -2.06 -5.32 -12.44
N SER A 62 -2.79 -6.10 -11.63
CA SER A 62 -3.58 -7.25 -12.12
C SER A 62 -4.87 -6.89 -12.85
N HIS A 63 -5.50 -5.77 -12.48
CA HIS A 63 -6.78 -5.33 -13.05
C HIS A 63 -6.66 -4.00 -13.81
N LYS A 64 -5.44 -3.61 -14.19
CA LYS A 64 -5.20 -2.35 -14.90
C LYS A 64 -6.01 -2.25 -16.18
N GLU A 65 -6.05 -3.34 -16.94
CA GLU A 65 -6.77 -3.43 -18.20
C GLU A 65 -8.28 -3.35 -17.96
N THR A 66 -8.80 -4.09 -16.99
CA THR A 66 -10.21 -4.07 -16.54
C THR A 66 -10.65 -2.68 -16.07
N VAL A 67 -9.84 -1.98 -15.27
CA VAL A 67 -10.16 -0.61 -14.83
C VAL A 67 -10.09 0.36 -16.00
N ALA A 68 -9.12 0.19 -16.90
CA ALA A 68 -8.99 1.05 -18.06
C ALA A 68 -10.14 0.86 -19.04
N SER A 69 -10.63 -0.35 -19.27
CA SER A 69 -11.75 -0.61 -20.18
C SER A 69 -13.07 -0.04 -19.64
N LEU A 70 -13.29 0.01 -18.32
CA LEU A 70 -14.45 0.67 -17.72
C LEU A 70 -14.59 2.17 -18.09
N GLN A 71 -13.52 2.83 -18.54
CA GLN A 71 -13.61 4.21 -19.05
C GLN A 71 -14.59 4.33 -20.24
N HIS A 72 -14.82 3.24 -20.97
CA HIS A 72 -15.75 3.18 -22.09
C HIS A 72 -17.23 3.23 -21.68
N ILE A 73 -17.55 3.21 -20.39
CA ILE A 73 -18.92 3.50 -19.91
C ILE A 73 -19.25 4.99 -20.04
N LEU A 74 -18.23 5.86 -19.98
CA LEU A 74 -18.44 7.29 -20.04
C LEU A 74 -18.98 7.70 -21.42
N PRO A 75 -19.95 8.65 -21.49
CA PRO A 75 -20.57 9.06 -22.74
C PRO A 75 -19.60 9.48 -23.86
N GLU A 76 -18.43 10.01 -23.50
CA GLU A 76 -17.39 10.44 -24.44
C GLU A 76 -16.65 9.27 -25.12
N PHE A 77 -16.65 8.09 -24.50
CA PHE A 77 -15.86 6.94 -24.93
C PHE A 77 -16.72 5.72 -25.30
N CYS A 78 -18.01 5.70 -24.95
CA CYS A 78 -18.90 4.56 -25.17
C CYS A 78 -19.21 4.27 -26.65
N THR A 79 -19.02 5.25 -27.55
CA THR A 79 -19.21 5.03 -28.99
C THR A 79 -18.02 4.34 -29.65
N LYS A 80 -16.90 4.17 -28.93
CA LYS A 80 -15.62 3.67 -29.49
C LYS A 80 -15.42 2.17 -29.29
N THR A 81 -16.27 1.54 -28.49
CA THR A 81 -16.11 0.17 -28.01
C THR A 81 -17.46 -0.51 -27.92
N ASP A 82 -17.53 -1.79 -28.28
CA ASP A 82 -18.78 -2.57 -28.18
C ASP A 82 -19.09 -2.89 -26.72
N PHE A 83 -20.37 -2.81 -26.34
CA PHE A 83 -20.81 -3.02 -24.96
C PHE A 83 -20.46 -4.42 -24.45
N TYR A 84 -20.55 -5.44 -25.33
CA TYR A 84 -20.22 -6.83 -24.98
C TYR A 84 -18.75 -7.03 -24.61
N SER A 85 -17.85 -6.16 -25.07
CA SER A 85 -16.43 -6.26 -24.71
C SER A 85 -16.14 -5.90 -23.25
N LEU A 86 -17.11 -5.30 -22.54
CA LEU A 86 -17.01 -4.95 -21.12
C LEU A 86 -17.59 -6.03 -20.19
N GLU A 87 -18.13 -7.13 -20.73
CA GLU A 87 -18.80 -8.18 -19.94
C GLU A 87 -17.87 -8.77 -18.86
N ALA A 88 -16.60 -9.03 -19.21
CA ALA A 88 -15.60 -9.51 -18.26
C ALA A 88 -15.33 -8.51 -17.12
N ASP A 89 -15.38 -7.21 -17.41
CA ASP A 89 -15.13 -6.15 -16.44
C ASP A 89 -16.30 -5.99 -15.48
N PHE A 90 -17.53 -6.09 -15.97
CA PHE A 90 -18.72 -6.10 -15.13
C PHE A 90 -18.77 -7.32 -14.22
N ASN A 91 -18.42 -8.50 -14.73
CA ASN A 91 -18.35 -9.73 -13.93
C ASN A 91 -17.30 -9.64 -12.83
N PHE A 92 -16.16 -8.96 -13.10
CA PHE A 92 -15.13 -8.74 -12.09
C PHE A 92 -15.65 -7.90 -10.90
N TYR A 93 -16.45 -6.88 -11.17
CA TYR A 93 -17.01 -5.98 -10.14
C TYR A 93 -18.41 -6.37 -9.67
N GLU A 94 -18.95 -7.51 -10.11
CA GLU A 94 -20.34 -7.90 -9.82
C GLU A 94 -20.60 -7.97 -8.31
N GLU A 95 -19.69 -8.57 -7.54
CA GLU A 95 -19.80 -8.69 -6.09
C GLU A 95 -19.77 -7.31 -5.40
N ASP A 96 -18.83 -6.45 -5.79
CA ASP A 96 -18.67 -5.10 -5.24
C ASP A 96 -19.89 -4.20 -5.54
N LEU A 97 -20.44 -4.31 -6.75
CA LEU A 97 -21.62 -3.56 -7.21
C LEU A 97 -22.94 -4.14 -6.69
N SER A 98 -22.97 -5.43 -6.33
CA SER A 98 -24.15 -6.10 -5.77
C SER A 98 -24.47 -5.67 -4.35
N GLN A 99 -23.55 -4.97 -3.67
CA GLN A 99 -23.80 -4.37 -2.37
C GLN A 99 -24.88 -3.28 -2.49
N LYS A 100 -26.13 -3.67 -2.24
CA LYS A 100 -27.25 -2.74 -2.02
C LYS A 100 -26.83 -1.74 -0.95
N GLU A 101 -26.96 -0.46 -1.28
CA GLU A 101 -26.79 0.71 -0.42
C GLU A 101 -27.11 0.41 1.06
N ILE A 102 -26.08 0.36 1.91
CA ILE A 102 -26.26 0.73 3.33
C ILE A 102 -26.13 2.26 3.39
N CYS A 103 -27.07 2.97 2.77
CA CYS A 103 -27.23 4.41 2.95
C CYS A 103 -28.63 4.88 2.53
N ALA A 104 -29.65 4.41 3.25
CA ALA A 104 -30.89 5.16 3.42
C ALA A 104 -31.61 4.68 4.69
N LYS A 105 -31.24 5.28 5.83
CA LYS A 105 -32.16 5.65 6.92
C LYS A 105 -31.45 6.57 7.91
#